data_AF-A0A8J8AYY5-F1
#
_entry.id   AF-A0A8J8AYY5-F1
#
_cell.length_a   1.000
_cell.length_b   1.000
_cell.length_c   1.000
_cell.angle_alpha   90.00
_cell.angle_beta   90.00
_cell.angle_gamma   90.00
#
_symmetry.space_group_name_H-M   'P 1'
#
loop_
_entity.id
_entity.type
_entity.pdbx_description
1 polymer ?
#
loop_
_entity_poly.entity_id
_entity_poly.type
_entity_poly.pdbx_seq_one_letter_code
_entity_poly.pdbx_strand_id
1 'polypeptide(L)' 'LDEDSGLDLQRRRAAAIGARPTVIITADHGEATRRAVAAADAHLLHKPLKPLALRSLLSRLLPRDGK' A
#
# COMPACT_ATOMS: atom_id res chain seq x y z
N LEU A 1 -13.53 2.51 -20.20
CA LEU A 1 -13.64 1.90 -18.87
C LEU A 1 -12.63 2.63 -18.02
N ASP A 2 -13.06 3.50 -17.11
CA ASP A 2 -12.11 4.12 -16.19
C ASP A 2 -11.47 3.00 -15.37
N GLU A 3 -10.16 2.82 -15.55
CA GLU A 3 -9.40 1.79 -14.84
C GLU A 3 -9.35 2.17 -13.36
N ASP A 4 -10.13 1.45 -12.56
CA ASP A 4 -10.21 1.60 -11.11
C ASP A 4 -8.82 1.43 -10.48
N SER A 5 -8.31 2.46 -9.79
CA SER A 5 -6.96 2.43 -9.25
C SER A 5 -6.88 1.61 -7.96
N GLY A 6 -5.67 1.16 -7.60
CA GLY A 6 -5.45 0.52 -6.30
C GLY A 6 -5.83 1.40 -5.10
N LEU A 7 -5.81 2.73 -5.26
CA LEU A 7 -6.20 3.69 -4.22
C LEU A 7 -7.72 3.82 -4.08
N ASP A 8 -8.46 3.74 -5.19
CA ASP A 8 -9.92 3.69 -5.17
C ASP A 8 -10.41 2.42 -4.46
N LEU A 9 -9.79 1.28 -4.76
CA LEU A 9 -10.05 0.03 -4.05
C LEU A 9 -9.74 0.13 -2.55
N GLN A 10 -8.61 0.74 -2.17
CA GLN A 10 -8.25 0.95 -0.76
C GLN A 10 -9.32 1.75 -0.01
N ARG A 11 -9.82 2.84 -0.62
CA ARG A 11 -10.85 3.70 -0.02
C ARG A 11 -12.16 2.95 0.18
N ARG A 12 -12.64 2.23 -0.83
CA ARG A 12 -13.88 1.44 -0.71
C ARG A 12 -13.74 0.33 0.34
N ARG A 13 -12.60 -0.35 0.39
CA ARG A 13 -12.33 -1.38 1.39
C ARG A 13 -12.32 -0.79 2.81
N ALA A 14 -11.66 0.35 3.00
CA ALA A 14 -11.62 1.03 4.29
C ALA A 14 -13.02 1.46 4.77
N ALA A 15 -13.87 1.95 3.86
CA ALA A 15 -15.25 2.29 4.17
C ALA A 15 -16.11 1.06 4.51
N ALA A 16 -15.88 -0.08 3.84
CA ALA A 16 -16.69 -1.29 4.02
C ALA A 16 -16.32 -2.10 5.27
N ILE A 17 -15.02 -2.23 5.59
CA ILE A 17 -14.54 -3.17 6.62
C ILE A 17 -13.49 -2.56 7.57
N GLY A 18 -13.37 -1.23 7.58
CA GLY A 18 -12.43 -0.49 8.43
C GLY A 18 -11.01 -0.36 7.86
N ALA A 19 -10.29 0.61 8.40
CA ALA A 19 -8.90 0.88 8.03
C ALA A 19 -7.98 -0.31 8.40
N ARG A 20 -7.08 -0.66 7.48
CA ARG A 20 -6.02 -1.66 7.71
C ARG A 20 -4.74 -1.21 7.01
N PRO A 21 -3.56 -1.58 7.53
CA PRO A 21 -2.29 -1.33 6.84
C PRO A 21 -2.39 -1.77 5.38
N THR A 22 -2.11 -0.84 4.47
CA THR A 22 -2.22 -1.09 3.03
C THR A 22 -0.88 -0.80 2.37
N VAL A 23 -0.48 -1.66 1.43
CA VAL A 23 0.72 -1.49 0.61
C VAL A 23 0.29 -1.38 -0.85
N ILE A 24 0.62 -0.26 -1.48
CA ILE A 24 0.44 -0.03 -2.91
C ILE A 24 1.72 -0.42 -3.63
N ILE A 25 1.58 -1.25 -4.67
CA ILE A 25 2.70 -1.76 -5.49
C ILE A 25 2.48 -1.29 -6.92
N THR A 26 3.36 -0.42 -7.41
CA THR A 26 3.18 0.23 -8.73
C THR A 26 4.48 0.25 -9.54
N ALA A 27 4.36 0.27 -10.88
CA ALA A 27 5.48 0.57 -11.76
C ALA A 27 5.68 2.08 -11.95
N ASP A 28 4.73 2.90 -11.50
CA ASP A 28 4.81 4.35 -11.57
C ASP A 28 5.74 4.90 -10.48
N HIS A 29 6.74 5.67 -10.91
CA HIS A 29 7.71 6.34 -10.06
C HIS A 29 7.43 7.85 -9.91
N GLY A 30 6.30 8.32 -10.42
CA GLY A 30 5.88 9.70 -10.39
C GLY A 30 5.57 10.22 -8.98
N GLU A 31 5.85 11.50 -8.79
CA GLU A 31 5.59 12.22 -7.54
C GLU A 31 4.08 12.28 -7.22
N ALA A 32 3.21 12.35 -8.23
CA ALA A 32 1.77 12.32 -8.05
C ALA A 32 1.31 11.04 -7.34
N THR A 33 1.81 9.89 -7.75
CA THR A 33 1.51 8.60 -7.13
C THR A 33 2.06 8.52 -5.71
N ARG A 34 3.27 9.01 -5.46
CA ARG A 34 3.84 9.10 -4.10
C ARG A 34 2.95 9.92 -3.16
N ARG A 35 2.51 11.10 -3.61
CA ARG A 35 1.63 11.99 -2.83
C ARG A 35 0.26 11.37 -2.58
N ALA A 36 -0.34 10.76 -3.59
CA ALA A 36 -1.64 10.12 -3.46
C ALA A 36 -1.62 8.95 -2.46
N VAL A 37 -0.55 8.15 -2.49
CA VAL A 37 -0.36 7.04 -1.53
C VAL A 37 -0.13 7.55 -0.11
N ALA A 38 0.66 8.60 0.07
CA ALA A 38 0.87 9.23 1.37
C ALA A 38 -0.44 9.85 1.93
N ALA A 39 -1.23 10.51 1.10
CA ALA A 39 -2.52 11.08 1.49
C ALA A 39 -3.55 10.02 1.92
N ALA A 40 -3.41 8.78 1.44
CA ALA A 40 -4.25 7.65 1.80
C ALA A 40 -3.76 6.86 3.02
N ASP A 41 -2.71 7.34 3.71
CA ASP A 41 -2.04 6.65 4.82
C ASP A 41 -1.63 5.20 4.46
N ALA A 42 -1.14 5.03 3.23
CA ALA A 42 -0.70 3.75 2.71
C ALA A 42 0.82 3.73 2.47
N HIS A 43 1.38 2.53 2.39
CA HIS A 43 2.80 2.31 2.11
C HIS A 43 3.01 2.13 0.61
N LEU A 44 4.13 2.61 0.08
CA LEU A 44 4.48 2.48 -1.34
C LEU A 44 5.66 1.53 -1.54
N LEU A 45 5.52 0.57 -2.43
CA LEU A 45 6.60 -0.21 -3.01
C LEU A 45 6.55 -0.11 -4.54
N HIS A 46 7.70 -0.18 -5.18
CA HIS A 46 7.77 -0.16 -6.64
C HIS A 46 8.00 -1.56 -7.22
N LYS A 47 7.51 -1.77 -8.44
CA LYS A 47 7.83 -2.93 -9.27
C LYS A 47 9.19 -2.68 -9.97
N PRO A 48 10.03 -3.71 -10.17
CA PRO A 48 9.90 -5.06 -9.63
C PRO A 48 10.15 -5.10 -8.12
N LEU A 49 9.41 -5.96 -7.42
CA LEU A 49 9.49 -6.07 -5.98
C LEU A 49 10.77 -6.77 -5.55
N LYS A 50 11.56 -6.09 -4.70
CA LYS A 50 12.70 -6.71 -4.03
C LYS A 50 12.20 -7.49 -2.81
N PRO A 51 12.48 -8.81 -2.69
CA PRO A 51 12.00 -9.63 -1.57
C PRO A 51 12.32 -9.03 -0.19
N LEU A 52 13.53 -8.48 -0.02
CA LEU A 52 13.96 -7.85 1.24
C LEU A 52 13.14 -6.60 1.58
N ALA A 53 12.75 -5.79 0.60
CA ALA A 53 11.96 -4.58 0.83
C ALA A 53 10.55 -4.93 1.34
N LEU A 54 9.92 -5.95 0.73
CA LEU A 54 8.63 -6.46 1.19
C LEU A 54 8.72 -7.04 2.60
N ARG A 55 9.70 -7.93 2.85
CA ARG A 55 9.89 -8.53 4.17
C ARG A 55 10.10 -7.47 5.26
N SER A 56 10.95 -6.48 4.99
CA SER A 56 11.23 -5.39 5.93
C SER A 56 10.00 -4.53 6.20
N LEU A 57 9.14 -4.33 5.19
CA LEU A 57 7.89 -3.61 5.38
C LEU A 57 6.90 -4.44 6.20
N LEU A 58 6.67 -5.70 5.84
CA LEU A 58 5.76 -6.58 6.56
C LEU A 58 6.17 -6.76 8.03
N SER A 59 7.46 -6.85 8.33
CA SER A 59 7.95 -6.94 9.72
C SER A 59 7.69 -5.68 10.56
N ARG A 60 7.38 -4.54 9.93
CA ARG A 60 6.97 -3.31 10.62
C ARG A 60 5.45 -3.21 10.77
N LEU A 61 4.69 -3.77 9.82
CA LEU A 61 3.23 -3.67 9.79
C LEU A 61 2.53 -4.77 10.59
N LEU A 62 3.10 -5.96 10.59
CA LEU A 62 2.55 -7.10 11.30
C LEU A 62 3.02 -7.03 12.75
N PRO A 63 2.14 -7.31 13.72
CA PRO A 63 2.56 -7.54 15.09
C PRO A 63 3.68 -8.58 15.09
N ARG A 64 4.70 -8.38 15.94
CA ARG A 64 5.61 -9.48 16.24
C ARG A 64 4.76 -10.49 16.99
N ASP A 65 4.65 -11.71 16.46
CA ASP A 65 3.91 -12.78 17.13
C ASP A 65 4.37 -12.82 18.59
N GLY A 66 3.46 -12.44 19.49
CA GLY A 66 3.72 -12.40 20.91
C GLY A 66 3.91 -13.83 21.39
N LYS A 67 5.11 -14.12 21.90
CA LYS A 67 5.25 -15.09 22.96
C LYS A 67 4.94 -14.40 24.28
#